data_AF-A0A2U4BV57-F1
#
_entry.id   AF-A0A2U4BV57-F1
#
_cell.length_a   1.000
_cell.length_b   1.000
_cell.length_c   1.000
_cell.angle_alpha   90.00
_cell.angle_beta   90.00
_cell.angle_gamma   90.00
#
_symmetry.space_group_name_H-M   'P 1'
#
loop_
_entity.id
_entity.type
_entity.pdbx_description
1 polymer ?
#
loop_
_entity_poly.entity_id
_entity_poly.type
_entity_poly.pdbx_seq_one_letter_code
_entity_poly.pdbx_strand_id
1 'polypeptide(L)'
;MRNWLVLLCPCVLGAALHLWLRLRSPPPARASGAGRAGAGYSVKSFEVFGPWITFVRVLKDQLALLPQWKSRHYDVVVGVLSARNNHELRNVIRSTWLKHLVQHPALSQRVLVKFIIGAHGCEVPVEDREDPYSCKLLNITNPVLNQEIEAFSLLEDTSSGLSEDRVVSVSFRVLYPIVITSLGVFYDASDVGFQRNITVKLYQAEQESFEGTIVWESQDLQGLVSRNLHKVTVNDGGGVLRVITAGEGALPHEFMEGVEGVAGGFIYTIQEGDALLKNLHSRPRRLLDHISNLHEEDALLEEESSLYDDIVFVDVVDTYRNVPAKLLNFYKWTVETTSFDLLLKTDDDCYIDLEAVFNRIALKNLDGPNFWWGNFRLNWAVDRTGKWQELEYPSPAYPAFACGSGYVISRDIVHWLAGNSGRLKTYQGEDVSMGIWMAAIGPKRYQDSLWLCEKTCETGMLSSPQYSPQELTQLWKLKELCGDPCRCEARGG
;
A
#
# COMPACT_ATOMS: atom_id res chain seq x y z
N MET A 1 21.73 11.11 3.04
CA MET A 1 23.10 10.61 3.36
C MET A 1 23.13 9.08 3.32
N ARG A 2 23.24 8.44 2.14
CA ARG A 2 23.38 6.97 2.08
C ARG A 2 24.16 6.36 0.90
N ASN A 3 24.73 7.14 -0.03
CA ASN A 3 25.42 6.55 -1.21
C ASN A 3 26.94 6.77 -1.29
N TRP A 4 27.66 6.98 -0.18
CA TRP A 4 29.13 7.14 -0.20
C TRP A 4 29.88 6.29 0.84
N LEU A 5 29.29 5.19 1.30
CA LEU A 5 29.95 4.28 2.26
C LEU A 5 30.32 2.93 1.65
N VAL A 6 31.03 2.97 0.53
CA VAL A 6 31.84 1.84 0.07
C VAL A 6 33.24 2.40 -0.17
N LEU A 7 34.03 2.53 0.92
CA LEU A 7 35.50 2.62 0.96
C LEU A 7 36.02 3.12 2.32
N LEU A 8 35.53 2.58 3.45
CA LEU A 8 36.17 2.81 4.75
C LEU A 8 36.31 1.51 5.54
N CYS A 9 37.56 1.21 5.88
CA CYS A 9 38.03 0.03 6.59
C CYS A 9 37.33 -0.13 7.96
N PRO A 10 36.91 -1.35 8.37
CA PRO A 10 36.12 -1.59 9.59
C PRO A 10 36.79 -1.17 10.91
N CYS A 11 38.09 -0.85 10.91
CA CYS A 11 38.80 -0.36 12.10
C CYS A 11 38.39 1.05 12.54
N VAL A 12 37.86 1.89 11.64
CA VAL A 12 37.53 3.31 11.94
C VAL A 12 36.18 3.46 12.65
N LEU A 13 35.21 2.59 12.32
CA LEU A 13 33.89 2.58 13.00
C LEU A 13 33.97 2.13 14.46
N GLY A 14 34.86 1.19 14.78
CA GLY A 14 35.05 0.71 16.15
C GLY A 14 35.57 1.78 17.10
N ALA A 15 36.48 2.64 16.63
CA ALA A 15 37.05 3.73 17.44
C ALA A 15 36.04 4.87 17.69
N ALA A 16 35.19 5.18 16.71
CA ALA A 16 34.16 6.22 16.83
C ALA A 16 33.05 5.84 17.83
N LEU A 17 32.62 4.57 17.83
CA LEU A 17 31.60 4.07 18.76
C LEU A 17 32.11 4.03 20.21
N HIS A 18 33.38 3.65 20.40
CA HIS A 18 34.01 3.62 21.73
C HIS A 18 34.22 5.02 22.33
N LEU A 19 34.49 6.03 21.49
CA LEU A 19 34.66 7.42 21.92
C LEU A 19 33.31 8.09 22.25
N TRP A 20 32.26 7.77 21.49
CA TRP A 20 30.89 8.26 21.74
C TRP A 20 30.32 7.75 23.08
N LEU A 21 30.56 6.48 23.42
CA LEU A 21 30.14 5.89 24.70
C LEU A 21 30.89 6.48 25.91
N ARG A 22 32.17 6.86 25.76
CA ARG A 22 32.95 7.50 26.84
C ARG A 22 32.58 8.95 27.11
N LEU A 23 32.10 9.70 26.10
CA LEU A 23 31.76 11.12 26.24
C LEU A 23 30.36 11.37 26.86
N ARG A 24 29.54 10.33 27.05
CA ARG A 24 28.18 10.43 27.63
C ARG A 24 28.03 9.91 29.06
N SER A 25 29.09 9.42 29.68
CA SER A 25 29.03 8.95 31.07
C SER A 25 29.23 10.12 32.05
N PRO A 26 28.27 10.45 32.92
CA PRO A 26 28.48 11.48 33.95
C PRO A 26 29.48 10.97 35.01
N PRO A 27 30.36 11.83 35.56
CA PRO A 27 31.31 11.42 36.58
C PRO A 27 30.59 11.13 37.91
N PRO A 28 31.05 10.16 38.72
CA PRO A 28 30.47 9.90 40.04
C PRO A 28 30.78 11.05 41.01
N ALA A 29 29.82 11.35 41.87
CA ALA A 29 29.92 12.38 42.90
C ALA A 29 31.08 12.12 43.88
N ARG A 30 31.91 13.14 44.14
CA ARG A 30 33.00 13.11 45.13
C ARG A 30 32.41 13.17 46.55
N ALA A 31 32.62 12.11 47.33
CA ALA A 31 32.59 12.16 48.79
C ALA A 31 33.94 12.66 49.34
N SER A 32 33.86 13.48 50.38
CA SER A 32 34.97 14.07 51.14
C SER A 32 35.72 13.05 52.01
N GLY A 33 37.05 13.10 52.06
CA GLY A 33 37.84 12.38 53.06
C GLY A 33 39.36 12.48 52.82
N ALA A 34 40.08 12.97 53.83
CA ALA A 34 41.52 13.26 53.82
C ALA A 34 42.42 12.01 53.95
N GLY A 35 43.66 12.08 53.46
CA GLY A 35 44.72 11.11 53.80
C GLY A 35 45.96 11.17 52.89
N ARG A 36 47.16 11.18 53.51
CA ARG A 36 48.49 11.50 52.98
C ARG A 36 49.21 10.39 52.16
N ALA A 37 50.19 10.87 51.37
CA ALA A 37 51.54 10.34 51.09
C ALA A 37 51.80 9.32 49.94
N GLY A 38 52.76 9.69 49.05
CA GLY A 38 53.85 8.81 48.62
C GLY A 38 53.98 8.47 47.13
N ALA A 39 55.05 8.99 46.49
CA ALA A 39 55.71 8.57 45.23
C ALA A 39 54.89 8.65 43.92
N GLY A 40 55.25 9.35 42.85
CA GLY A 40 56.54 9.81 42.36
C GLY A 40 56.85 9.08 41.06
N TYR A 41 56.51 9.64 39.88
CA TYR A 41 57.20 9.36 38.60
C TYR A 41 57.01 10.52 37.60
N SER A 42 58.10 10.73 36.86
CA SER A 42 58.47 11.87 36.04
C SER A 42 57.55 12.19 34.86
N VAL A 43 57.31 13.49 34.66
CA VAL A 43 56.91 14.08 33.38
C VAL A 43 58.06 13.89 32.38
N LYS A 44 57.81 13.19 31.27
CA LYS A 44 58.57 13.31 30.03
C LYS A 44 57.58 13.60 28.90
N SER A 45 57.53 14.88 28.55
CA SER A 45 57.41 15.40 27.18
C SER A 45 56.85 14.44 26.11
N PHE A 46 55.62 14.70 25.68
CA PHE A 46 55.17 14.39 24.32
C PHE A 46 54.59 15.67 23.71
N GLU A 47 55.46 16.41 23.03
CA GLU A 47 55.13 17.41 22.02
C GLU A 47 54.44 16.71 20.83
N VAL A 48 53.13 16.43 20.90
CA VAL A 48 52.36 16.00 19.71
C VAL A 48 50.92 16.53 19.79
N PHE A 49 50.73 17.85 19.88
CA PHE A 49 49.42 18.48 19.69
C PHE A 49 49.43 19.66 18.70
N GLY A 50 50.52 19.84 17.96
CA GLY A 50 50.57 20.78 16.82
C GLY A 50 49.75 20.33 15.61
N PRO A 51 49.85 19.07 15.13
CA PRO A 51 49.20 18.67 13.88
C PRO A 51 47.67 18.50 13.99
N TRP A 52 47.16 18.17 15.17
CA TRP A 52 45.74 17.86 15.39
C TRP A 52 44.85 19.11 15.43
N ILE A 53 45.34 20.21 15.98
CA ILE A 53 44.61 21.49 15.99
C ILE A 53 44.51 22.05 14.57
N THR A 54 45.56 21.90 13.76
CA THR A 54 45.56 22.27 12.35
C THR A 54 44.63 21.37 11.53
N PHE A 55 44.60 20.05 11.81
CA PHE A 55 43.70 19.11 11.14
C PHE A 55 42.21 19.39 11.44
N VAL A 56 41.85 19.70 12.69
CA VAL A 56 40.47 20.08 13.06
C VAL A 56 40.08 21.43 12.46
N ARG A 57 41.01 22.38 12.36
CA ARG A 57 40.76 23.69 11.74
C ARG A 57 40.62 23.60 10.23
N VAL A 58 41.45 22.78 9.57
CA VAL A 58 41.33 22.45 8.14
C VAL A 58 40.04 21.67 7.86
N LEU A 59 39.61 20.75 8.72
CA LEU A 59 38.31 20.08 8.58
C LEU A 59 37.14 21.06 8.75
N LYS A 60 37.24 22.01 9.68
CA LYS A 60 36.21 23.04 9.91
C LYS A 60 36.13 24.05 8.76
N ASP A 61 37.28 24.44 8.20
CA ASP A 61 37.37 25.34 7.05
C ASP A 61 37.01 24.61 5.73
N GLN A 62 37.26 23.30 5.61
CA GLN A 62 36.77 22.49 4.47
C GLN A 62 35.29 22.09 4.58
N LEU A 63 34.75 21.94 5.79
CA LEU A 63 33.30 21.82 6.02
C LEU A 63 32.56 23.14 5.74
N ALA A 64 33.22 24.29 5.90
CA ALA A 64 32.70 25.60 5.50
C ALA A 64 32.79 25.87 3.99
N LEU A 65 33.48 25.01 3.22
CA LEU A 65 33.59 25.03 1.76
C LEU A 65 32.67 24.01 1.08
N LEU A 66 31.84 23.28 1.84
CA LEU A 66 30.71 22.60 1.23
C LEU A 66 29.81 23.68 0.64
N PRO A 67 29.45 23.60 -0.65
CA PRO A 67 28.46 24.51 -1.20
C PRO A 67 27.23 24.40 -0.30
N GLN A 68 26.78 25.53 0.27
CA GLN A 68 25.42 25.61 0.76
C GLN A 68 24.55 25.32 -0.44
N TRP A 69 24.15 24.05 -0.59
CA TRP A 69 23.21 23.64 -1.61
C TRP A 69 21.93 24.35 -1.26
N LYS A 70 21.69 25.51 -1.89
CA LYS A 70 20.39 26.16 -1.85
C LYS A 70 19.45 25.17 -2.52
N SER A 71 18.72 24.41 -1.70
CA SER A 71 17.61 23.59 -2.17
C SER A 71 16.73 24.50 -3.00
N ARG A 72 16.60 24.17 -4.28
CA ARG A 72 15.74 24.91 -5.20
C ARG A 72 14.32 24.75 -4.67
N HIS A 73 13.65 25.88 -4.42
CA HIS A 73 12.29 25.90 -3.92
C HIS A 73 11.31 25.82 -5.10
N TYR A 74 10.24 25.05 -4.93
CA TYR A 74 9.20 24.83 -5.93
C TYR A 74 7.82 25.16 -5.35
N ASP A 75 7.04 25.98 -6.03
CA ASP A 75 5.67 26.27 -5.63
C ASP A 75 4.81 25.00 -5.60
N VAL A 76 4.99 24.10 -6.58
CA VAL A 76 4.27 22.82 -6.63
C VAL A 76 5.21 21.68 -7.00
N VAL A 77 5.17 20.59 -6.23
CA VAL A 77 5.71 19.29 -6.63
C VAL A 77 4.57 18.43 -7.16
N VAL A 78 4.68 17.94 -8.39
CA VAL A 78 3.74 17.00 -9.00
C VAL A 78 4.31 15.59 -8.90
N GLY A 79 3.62 14.73 -8.15
CA GLY A 79 3.88 13.29 -8.11
C GLY A 79 2.93 12.54 -9.04
N VAL A 80 3.48 11.85 -10.03
CA VAL A 80 2.72 11.02 -10.97
C VAL A 80 2.90 9.55 -10.60
N LEU A 81 1.88 8.89 -10.06
CA LEU A 81 1.94 7.45 -9.82
C LEU A 81 1.99 6.71 -11.15
N SER A 82 3.00 5.85 -11.32
CA SER A 82 3.18 5.07 -12.55
C SER A 82 3.58 3.64 -12.21
N ALA A 83 3.05 2.67 -12.96
CA ALA A 83 3.49 1.29 -12.88
C ALA A 83 4.82 1.14 -13.65
N ARG A 84 5.65 0.18 -13.24
CA ARG A 84 6.96 -0.09 -13.85
C ARG A 84 6.88 -0.23 -15.38
N ASN A 85 5.94 -1.04 -15.85
CA ASN A 85 5.71 -1.33 -17.27
C ASN A 85 4.97 -0.22 -18.06
N ASN A 86 4.54 0.88 -17.44
CA ASN A 86 3.81 1.97 -18.10
C ASN A 86 4.73 2.98 -18.86
N HIS A 87 5.78 2.48 -19.53
CA HIS A 87 6.74 3.32 -20.24
C HIS A 87 6.08 4.19 -21.33
N GLU A 88 5.10 3.66 -22.07
CA GLU A 88 4.39 4.40 -23.11
C GLU A 88 3.59 5.59 -22.54
N LEU A 89 2.89 5.39 -21.41
CA LEU A 89 2.15 6.47 -20.73
C LEU A 89 3.10 7.57 -20.25
N ARG A 90 4.23 7.21 -19.63
CA ARG A 90 5.25 8.18 -19.20
C ARG A 90 5.79 8.98 -20.39
N ASN A 91 6.06 8.34 -21.53
CA ASN A 91 6.50 9.02 -22.76
C ASN A 91 5.43 9.96 -23.33
N VAL A 92 4.15 9.57 -23.30
CA VAL A 92 3.06 10.45 -23.70
C VAL A 92 2.98 11.66 -22.78
N ILE A 93 3.10 11.49 -21.46
CA ILE A 93 3.16 12.61 -20.51
C ILE A 93 4.33 13.54 -20.84
N ARG A 94 5.54 12.99 -21.02
CA ARG A 94 6.75 13.74 -21.40
C ARG A 94 6.57 14.54 -22.68
N SER A 95 5.83 14.02 -23.65
CA SER A 95 5.61 14.68 -24.95
C SER A 95 4.38 15.58 -25.00
N THR A 96 3.53 15.57 -23.97
CA THR A 96 2.29 16.35 -23.89
C THR A 96 2.38 17.44 -22.80
N TRP A 97 1.66 17.30 -21.68
CA TRP A 97 1.56 18.35 -20.67
C TRP A 97 2.88 18.63 -19.95
N LEU A 98 3.76 17.64 -19.78
CA LEU A 98 5.07 17.88 -19.19
C LEU A 98 5.95 18.71 -20.13
N LYS A 99 5.92 18.43 -21.44
CA LYS A 99 6.59 19.26 -22.45
C LYS A 99 6.04 20.69 -22.40
N HIS A 100 4.72 20.85 -22.37
CA HIS A 100 4.08 22.15 -22.29
C HIS A 100 4.53 22.93 -21.04
N LEU A 101 4.55 22.27 -19.87
CA LEU A 101 5.01 22.83 -18.61
C LEU A 101 6.48 23.29 -18.67
N VAL A 102 7.38 22.45 -19.18
CA VAL A 102 8.83 22.74 -19.28
C VAL A 102 9.09 23.92 -20.21
N GLN A 103 8.26 24.11 -21.24
CA GLN A 103 8.34 25.22 -22.18
C GLN A 103 7.64 26.49 -21.67
N HIS A 104 6.81 26.39 -20.62
CA HIS A 104 6.03 27.51 -20.12
C HIS A 104 6.92 28.52 -19.37
N PRO A 105 6.93 29.82 -19.77
CA PRO A 105 7.88 30.81 -19.26
C PRO A 105 7.73 31.09 -17.77
N ALA A 106 6.51 31.00 -17.23
CA ALA A 106 6.24 31.28 -15.83
C ALA A 106 6.25 30.03 -14.92
N LEU A 107 6.07 28.81 -15.46
CA LEU A 107 5.84 27.61 -14.65
C LEU A 107 7.05 26.67 -14.63
N SER A 108 7.86 26.66 -15.69
CA SER A 108 9.00 25.73 -15.85
C SER A 108 10.01 25.76 -14.70
N GLN A 109 10.17 26.89 -14.00
CA GLN A 109 11.09 27.01 -12.87
C GLN A 109 10.43 26.80 -11.50
N ARG A 110 9.09 26.79 -11.43
CA ARG A 110 8.26 26.74 -10.21
C ARG A 110 7.71 25.35 -9.92
N VAL A 111 7.67 24.48 -10.92
CA VAL A 111 7.09 23.13 -10.80
C VAL A 111 8.17 22.06 -10.94
N LEU A 112 8.16 21.10 -10.01
CA LEU A 112 8.93 19.87 -10.12
C LEU A 112 7.97 18.72 -10.42
N VAL A 113 8.22 17.95 -11.49
CA VAL A 113 7.42 16.76 -11.81
C VAL A 113 8.29 15.52 -11.62
N LYS A 114 7.75 14.51 -10.94
CA LYS A 114 8.41 13.20 -10.77
C LYS A 114 7.41 12.06 -10.94
N PHE A 115 7.79 11.05 -11.73
CA PHE A 115 7.13 9.76 -11.77
C PHE A 115 7.54 8.94 -10.54
N ILE A 116 6.56 8.31 -9.91
CA ILE A 116 6.74 7.52 -8.70
C ILE A 116 6.60 6.05 -9.08
N ILE A 117 7.70 5.30 -8.97
CA ILE A 117 7.78 3.89 -9.38
C ILE A 117 8.29 3.06 -8.21
N GLY A 118 7.73 1.86 -8.02
CA GLY A 118 8.22 0.92 -7.02
C GLY A 118 9.56 0.35 -7.45
N ALA A 119 10.54 0.38 -6.54
CA ALA A 119 11.90 -0.08 -6.79
C ALA A 119 11.96 -1.58 -7.14
N HIS A 120 10.96 -2.38 -6.71
CA HIS A 120 10.96 -3.82 -6.91
C HIS A 120 9.76 -4.27 -7.74
N GLY A 121 9.98 -5.13 -8.73
CA GLY A 121 8.92 -5.86 -9.41
C GLY A 121 8.36 -6.97 -8.53
N CYS A 122 7.12 -7.39 -8.76
CA CYS A 122 6.57 -8.54 -8.06
C CYS A 122 7.07 -9.84 -8.67
N GLU A 123 7.84 -10.63 -7.93
CA GLU A 123 8.42 -11.91 -8.37
C GLU A 123 7.37 -12.99 -8.69
N VAL A 124 6.12 -12.81 -8.24
CA VAL A 124 5.03 -13.76 -8.50
C VAL A 124 4.29 -13.38 -9.80
N PRO A 125 4.24 -14.26 -10.81
CA PRO A 125 3.40 -14.07 -12.01
C PRO A 125 1.93 -13.85 -11.64
N VAL A 126 1.19 -13.04 -12.39
CA VAL A 126 -0.19 -12.62 -12.04
C VAL A 126 -1.12 -13.83 -11.85
N GLU A 127 -1.00 -14.82 -12.71
CA GLU A 127 -1.75 -16.08 -12.70
C GLU A 127 -1.45 -16.99 -11.50
N ASP A 128 -0.32 -16.77 -10.82
CA ASP A 128 0.11 -17.54 -9.66
C ASP A 128 -0.11 -16.77 -8.34
N ARG A 129 -0.79 -15.61 -8.37
CA ARG A 129 -1.10 -14.82 -7.18
C ARG A 129 -2.41 -15.25 -6.52
N GLU A 130 -2.50 -15.09 -5.21
CA GLU A 130 -3.73 -15.26 -4.42
C GLU A 130 -4.82 -14.27 -4.86
N ASP A 131 -4.41 -13.04 -5.17
CA ASP A 131 -5.22 -12.04 -5.86
C ASP A 131 -4.35 -11.31 -6.90
N PRO A 132 -4.90 -10.95 -8.07
CA PRO A 132 -4.10 -10.37 -9.16
C PRO A 132 -3.49 -9.00 -8.81
N TYR A 133 -3.96 -8.35 -7.75
CA TYR A 133 -3.58 -7.00 -7.35
C TYR A 133 -2.48 -6.94 -6.28
N SER A 134 -2.16 -8.05 -5.63
CA SER A 134 -1.09 -8.17 -4.62
C SER A 134 0.18 -8.82 -5.19
N CYS A 135 1.12 -9.19 -4.32
CA CYS A 135 2.29 -10.00 -4.66
C CYS A 135 2.37 -11.28 -3.81
N LYS A 136 1.22 -11.83 -3.41
CA LYS A 136 1.16 -13.03 -2.56
C LYS A 136 0.96 -14.26 -3.43
N LEU A 137 1.81 -15.28 -3.28
CA LEU A 137 1.71 -16.54 -4.01
C LEU A 137 0.44 -17.31 -3.62
N LEU A 138 -0.27 -17.84 -4.62
CA LEU A 138 -1.36 -18.78 -4.45
C LEU A 138 -0.81 -20.13 -3.96
N ASN A 139 -0.93 -20.36 -2.66
CA ASN A 139 -0.36 -21.53 -1.98
C ASN A 139 -1.29 -22.75 -2.05
N ILE A 140 -1.42 -23.32 -3.24
CA ILE A 140 -2.10 -24.60 -3.46
C ILE A 140 -1.04 -25.69 -3.64
N THR A 141 -1.09 -26.72 -2.80
CA THR A 141 -0.18 -27.87 -2.82
C THR A 141 -0.97 -29.17 -2.82
N ASN A 142 -0.75 -30.00 -3.84
CA ASN A 142 -1.35 -31.33 -4.00
C ASN A 142 -2.89 -31.32 -3.89
N PRO A 143 -3.59 -30.64 -4.81
CA PRO A 143 -5.05 -30.57 -4.77
C PRO A 143 -5.66 -31.98 -4.88
N VAL A 144 -6.68 -32.26 -4.07
CA VAL A 144 -7.40 -33.54 -4.08
C VAL A 144 -8.45 -33.49 -5.20
N LEU A 145 -8.15 -34.15 -6.33
CA LEU A 145 -8.98 -34.08 -7.53
C LEU A 145 -9.98 -35.23 -7.62
N ASN A 146 -11.11 -34.97 -8.30
CA ASN A 146 -12.12 -35.96 -8.67
C ASN A 146 -12.69 -36.77 -7.48
N GLN A 147 -12.68 -36.18 -6.29
CA GLN A 147 -13.16 -36.78 -5.05
C GLN A 147 -13.93 -35.74 -4.24
N GLU A 148 -14.90 -36.22 -3.46
CA GLU A 148 -15.58 -35.41 -2.46
C GLU A 148 -14.66 -35.18 -1.26
N ILE A 149 -14.60 -33.93 -0.80
CA ILE A 149 -13.75 -33.48 0.29
C ILE A 149 -14.65 -32.98 1.42
N GLU A 150 -14.56 -33.62 2.58
CA GLU A 150 -15.17 -33.12 3.81
C GLU A 150 -14.32 -31.97 4.37
N ALA A 151 -14.82 -30.74 4.28
CA ALA A 151 -14.07 -29.55 4.69
C ALA A 151 -13.70 -29.55 6.18
N PHE A 152 -14.51 -30.20 7.01
CA PHE A 152 -14.32 -30.30 8.46
C PHE A 152 -14.58 -31.72 8.93
N SER A 153 -13.63 -32.30 9.66
CA SER A 153 -13.73 -33.65 10.23
C SER A 153 -13.36 -33.68 11.72
N LEU A 154 -13.90 -34.66 12.45
CA LEU A 154 -13.71 -34.83 13.89
C LEU A 154 -12.78 -36.01 14.19
N LEU A 155 -11.91 -35.85 15.19
CA LEU A 155 -11.18 -36.96 15.81
C LEU A 155 -12.01 -37.53 16.96
N GLU A 156 -12.24 -38.84 16.96
CA GLU A 156 -13.26 -39.54 17.78
C GLU A 156 -13.08 -39.43 19.31
N ASP A 157 -11.98 -38.89 19.84
CA ASP A 157 -11.56 -39.11 21.23
C ASP A 157 -11.43 -37.86 22.13
N THR A 158 -12.23 -36.80 21.93
CA THR A 158 -12.17 -35.65 22.86
C THR A 158 -13.51 -35.20 23.43
N SER A 159 -13.56 -35.16 24.77
CA SER A 159 -14.63 -34.56 25.55
C SER A 159 -14.88 -33.12 25.11
N SER A 160 -16.16 -32.85 24.92
CA SER A 160 -16.74 -31.60 24.46
C SER A 160 -16.67 -30.52 25.54
N GLY A 161 -16.30 -29.30 25.12
CA GLY A 161 -16.67 -28.11 25.88
C GLY A 161 -18.07 -27.72 25.43
N LEU A 162 -19.05 -27.80 26.31
CA LEU A 162 -20.42 -27.36 26.01
C LEU A 162 -20.45 -25.83 26.05
N SER A 163 -20.56 -25.20 24.87
CA SER A 163 -21.05 -23.82 24.76
C SER A 163 -22.46 -23.90 24.18
N GLU A 164 -23.45 -23.43 24.93
CA GLU A 164 -24.85 -23.39 24.52
C GLU A 164 -25.11 -22.09 23.75
N ASP A 165 -24.66 -22.03 22.50
CA ASP A 165 -24.89 -20.88 21.62
C ASP A 165 -26.08 -21.15 20.69
N ARG A 166 -26.93 -20.13 20.50
CA ARG A 166 -28.11 -20.22 19.64
C ARG A 166 -27.77 -20.18 18.14
N VAL A 167 -26.63 -19.59 17.82
CA VAL A 167 -26.13 -19.40 16.45
C VAL A 167 -24.64 -19.68 16.45
N VAL A 168 -24.21 -20.56 15.54
CA VAL A 168 -22.79 -20.87 15.32
C VAL A 168 -22.50 -20.62 13.84
N SER A 169 -21.35 -20.03 13.51
CA SER A 169 -20.97 -19.74 12.13
C SER A 169 -19.51 -20.03 11.85
N VAL A 170 -19.22 -20.34 10.58
CA VAL A 170 -17.84 -20.45 10.08
C VAL A 170 -17.76 -19.72 8.76
N SER A 171 -16.81 -18.80 8.67
CA SER A 171 -16.48 -18.07 7.45
C SER A 171 -15.32 -18.74 6.74
N PHE A 172 -15.34 -18.72 5.41
CA PHE A 172 -14.28 -19.26 4.58
C PHE A 172 -14.16 -18.50 3.27
N ARG A 173 -12.98 -18.57 2.67
CA ARG A 173 -12.64 -17.99 1.37
C ARG A 173 -12.26 -19.09 0.40
N VAL A 174 -12.79 -19.02 -0.82
CA VAL A 174 -12.42 -19.92 -1.91
C VAL A 174 -11.32 -19.25 -2.73
N LEU A 175 -10.17 -19.92 -2.81
CA LEU A 175 -8.98 -19.46 -3.54
C LEU A 175 -8.89 -20.09 -4.94
N TYR A 176 -9.66 -21.14 -5.19
CA TYR A 176 -9.82 -21.75 -6.51
C TYR A 176 -11.24 -22.35 -6.63
N PRO A 177 -11.93 -22.28 -7.79
CA PRO A 177 -13.32 -22.71 -7.93
C PRO A 177 -13.62 -24.11 -7.36
N ILE A 178 -14.66 -24.19 -6.53
CA ILE A 178 -15.18 -25.42 -5.93
C ILE A 178 -16.69 -25.56 -6.15
N VAL A 179 -17.20 -26.79 -6.08
CA VAL A 179 -18.63 -27.10 -6.07
C VAL A 179 -18.99 -27.74 -4.72
N ILE A 180 -19.79 -27.04 -3.92
CA ILE A 180 -20.33 -27.59 -2.66
C ILE A 180 -21.44 -28.58 -3.00
N THR A 181 -21.28 -29.84 -2.62
CA THR A 181 -22.22 -30.94 -2.90
C THR A 181 -23.14 -31.24 -1.73
N SER A 182 -22.72 -30.95 -0.49
CA SER A 182 -23.52 -31.20 0.72
C SER A 182 -23.21 -30.21 1.84
N LEU A 183 -24.21 -29.93 2.68
CA LEU A 183 -24.13 -29.12 3.90
C LEU A 183 -24.73 -29.92 5.07
N GLY A 184 -24.08 -29.93 6.23
CA GLY A 184 -24.50 -30.77 7.36
C GLY A 184 -24.12 -30.24 8.74
N VAL A 185 -24.56 -30.97 9.77
CA VAL A 185 -24.25 -30.75 11.19
C VAL A 185 -23.55 -31.97 11.77
N PHE A 186 -22.64 -31.75 12.72
CA PHE A 186 -22.03 -32.85 13.45
C PHE A 186 -23.03 -33.46 14.41
N TYR A 187 -23.03 -34.79 14.52
CA TYR A 187 -23.93 -35.54 15.40
C TYR A 187 -23.17 -36.02 16.64
N ASP A 188 -23.77 -35.95 17.83
CA ASP A 188 -23.19 -36.52 19.06
C ASP A 188 -23.64 -37.99 19.21
N ALA A 189 -22.69 -38.91 19.40
CA ALA A 189 -22.93 -40.35 19.46
C ALA A 189 -23.77 -40.82 20.67
N SER A 190 -24.19 -39.92 21.56
CA SER A 190 -25.02 -40.20 22.74
C SER A 190 -26.52 -40.43 22.46
N ASP A 191 -26.89 -40.76 21.22
CA ASP A 191 -28.25 -41.20 20.79
C ASP A 191 -29.42 -40.23 21.00
N VAL A 192 -29.18 -38.99 21.46
CA VAL A 192 -30.18 -37.92 21.39
C VAL A 192 -29.95 -37.12 20.13
N GLY A 193 -30.29 -37.72 19.00
CA GLY A 193 -30.27 -37.01 17.73
C GLY A 193 -31.13 -35.77 17.77
N PHE A 194 -30.84 -34.81 16.89
CA PHE A 194 -31.58 -33.55 16.81
C PHE A 194 -33.09 -33.83 16.75
N GLN A 195 -33.79 -33.53 17.84
CA GLN A 195 -35.20 -33.87 17.98
C GLN A 195 -36.11 -32.95 17.16
N ARG A 196 -35.56 -31.91 16.52
CA ARG A 196 -36.27 -30.88 15.72
C ARG A 196 -35.39 -30.30 14.61
N ASN A 197 -36.01 -29.50 13.74
CA ASN A 197 -35.40 -28.90 12.55
C ASN A 197 -34.25 -27.94 12.89
N ILE A 198 -33.09 -28.14 12.26
CA ILE A 198 -31.98 -27.18 12.20
C ILE A 198 -31.99 -26.51 10.84
N THR A 199 -31.68 -25.21 10.81
CA THR A 199 -31.50 -24.49 9.55
C THR A 199 -30.02 -24.23 9.32
N VAL A 200 -29.50 -24.73 8.21
CA VAL A 200 -28.14 -24.44 7.73
C VAL A 200 -28.26 -23.50 6.54
N LYS A 201 -27.64 -22.33 6.63
CA LYS A 201 -27.65 -21.32 5.58
C LYS A 201 -26.24 -21.07 5.10
N LEU A 202 -26.04 -21.13 3.79
CA LEU A 202 -24.82 -20.65 3.15
C LEU A 202 -25.08 -19.24 2.63
N TYR A 203 -24.40 -18.29 3.23
CA TYR A 203 -24.40 -16.91 2.78
C TYR A 203 -23.17 -16.70 1.92
N GLN A 204 -23.39 -16.48 0.63
CA GLN A 204 -22.35 -15.92 -0.22
C GLN A 204 -22.21 -14.45 0.16
N ALA A 205 -21.02 -14.06 0.62
CA ALA A 205 -20.74 -12.70 1.01
C ALA A 205 -20.84 -11.76 -0.19
N GLU A 206 -20.44 -12.17 -1.40
CA GLU A 206 -20.50 -11.32 -2.61
C GLU A 206 -20.21 -12.06 -3.95
N GLN A 207 -20.49 -11.40 -5.09
CA GLN A 207 -20.63 -12.02 -6.43
C GLN A 207 -19.32 -12.27 -7.23
N GLU A 208 -18.23 -11.54 -6.98
CA GLU A 208 -17.00 -11.61 -7.82
C GLU A 208 -15.88 -12.49 -7.24
N SER A 209 -15.84 -12.69 -5.92
CA SER A 209 -14.95 -13.65 -5.26
C SER A 209 -15.73 -14.38 -4.18
N PHE A 210 -15.71 -15.72 -4.20
CA PHE A 210 -16.53 -16.49 -3.28
C PHE A 210 -15.90 -16.51 -1.87
N GLU A 211 -16.40 -15.63 -1.02
CA GLU A 211 -16.33 -15.76 0.43
C GLU A 211 -17.71 -16.21 0.91
N GLY A 212 -17.74 -17.24 1.73
CA GLY A 212 -18.95 -17.85 2.25
C GLY A 212 -18.95 -17.83 3.76
N THR A 213 -20.11 -17.62 4.36
CA THR A 213 -20.34 -17.95 5.77
C THR A 213 -21.44 -18.98 5.86
N ILE A 214 -21.13 -20.11 6.48
CA ILE A 214 -22.15 -21.09 6.84
C ILE A 214 -22.62 -20.77 8.25
N VAL A 215 -23.92 -20.64 8.41
CA VAL A 215 -24.57 -20.36 9.69
C VAL A 215 -25.51 -21.51 10.02
N TRP A 216 -25.39 -21.99 11.25
CA TRP A 216 -26.27 -22.98 11.85
C TRP A 216 -27.12 -22.30 12.91
N GLU A 217 -28.45 -22.41 12.78
CA GLU A 217 -29.42 -21.82 13.71
C GLU A 217 -30.35 -22.90 14.27
N SER A 218 -30.57 -22.87 15.59
CA SER A 218 -31.56 -23.70 16.27
C SER A 218 -32.53 -22.86 17.10
N GLN A 219 -33.78 -23.31 17.17
CA GLN A 219 -34.81 -22.71 18.04
C GLN A 219 -34.74 -23.22 19.49
N ASP A 220 -33.92 -24.23 19.76
CA ASP A 220 -33.73 -24.82 21.08
C ASP A 220 -32.50 -24.21 21.79
N LEU A 221 -32.66 -23.89 23.07
CA LEU A 221 -31.57 -23.37 23.92
C LEU A 221 -30.46 -24.40 24.12
N GLN A 222 -30.74 -25.70 23.93
CA GLN A 222 -29.77 -26.80 24.06
C GLN A 222 -29.37 -27.41 22.71
N GLY A 223 -29.72 -26.76 21.58
CA GLY A 223 -29.81 -27.43 20.28
C GLY A 223 -28.55 -27.45 19.42
N LEU A 224 -27.57 -26.58 19.64
CA LEU A 224 -26.30 -26.60 18.89
C LEU A 224 -25.15 -26.80 19.87
N VAL A 225 -24.33 -27.80 19.60
CA VAL A 225 -23.11 -28.03 20.36
C VAL A 225 -21.95 -27.59 19.49
N SER A 226 -21.28 -26.51 19.90
CA SER A 226 -20.09 -26.04 19.20
C SER A 226 -18.89 -26.93 19.54
N ARG A 227 -18.03 -27.18 18.54
CA ARG A 227 -16.74 -27.86 18.73
C ARG A 227 -15.62 -26.85 18.53
N ASN A 228 -14.69 -26.79 19.49
CA ASN A 228 -13.53 -25.89 19.40
C ASN A 228 -12.75 -26.15 18.10
N LEU A 229 -12.48 -25.10 17.33
CA LEU A 229 -11.82 -25.20 16.02
C LEU A 229 -10.42 -25.84 16.09
N HIS A 230 -9.69 -25.72 17.20
CA HIS A 230 -8.40 -26.40 17.38
C HIS A 230 -8.51 -27.93 17.46
N LYS A 231 -9.71 -28.46 17.71
CA LYS A 231 -10.00 -29.90 17.76
C LYS A 231 -10.61 -30.42 16.46
N VAL A 232 -10.93 -29.54 15.52
CA VAL A 232 -11.50 -29.90 14.21
C VAL A 232 -10.40 -29.92 13.18
N THR A 233 -10.31 -31.02 12.42
CA THR A 233 -9.36 -31.09 11.30
C THR A 233 -10.01 -30.45 10.09
N VAL A 234 -9.37 -29.40 9.56
CA VAL A 234 -9.81 -28.73 8.34
C VAL A 234 -9.14 -29.39 7.15
N ASN A 235 -9.93 -29.85 6.18
CA ASN A 235 -9.43 -30.26 4.87
C ASN A 235 -9.68 -29.11 3.89
N ASP A 236 -8.62 -28.39 3.55
CA ASP A 236 -8.68 -27.26 2.64
C ASP A 236 -8.52 -27.67 1.16
N GLY A 237 -8.47 -28.97 0.88
CA GLY A 237 -8.30 -29.53 -0.46
C GLY A 237 -6.95 -29.21 -1.07
N GLY A 238 -5.92 -29.07 -0.25
CA GLY A 238 -4.58 -28.67 -0.68
C GLY A 238 -4.43 -27.17 -0.85
N GLY A 239 -5.20 -26.38 -0.09
CA GLY A 239 -5.16 -24.91 -0.08
C GLY A 239 -6.14 -24.23 -1.05
N VAL A 240 -7.12 -24.94 -1.61
CA VAL A 240 -8.16 -24.34 -2.48
C VAL A 240 -9.21 -23.54 -1.72
N LEU A 241 -9.33 -23.78 -0.41
CA LEU A 241 -10.12 -22.95 0.50
C LEU A 241 -9.25 -22.47 1.68
N ARG A 242 -9.68 -21.40 2.34
CA ARG A 242 -9.11 -20.95 3.61
C ARG A 242 -10.24 -20.68 4.59
N VAL A 243 -10.18 -21.30 5.76
CA VAL A 243 -11.13 -21.00 6.85
C VAL A 243 -10.70 -19.70 7.52
N ILE A 244 -11.67 -18.81 7.74
CA ILE A 244 -11.48 -17.54 8.43
C ILE A 244 -12.00 -17.73 9.84
N THR A 245 -11.09 -17.78 10.83
CA THR A 245 -11.47 -17.86 12.23
C THR A 245 -12.05 -16.52 12.69
N ALA A 246 -13.15 -16.54 13.45
CA ALA A 246 -13.81 -15.35 13.97
C ALA A 246 -12.85 -14.59 14.91
N GLY A 247 -12.10 -13.65 14.34
CA GLY A 247 -11.08 -12.85 15.02
C GLY A 247 -10.61 -11.64 14.20
N GLU A 248 -10.78 -11.64 12.88
CA GLU A 248 -10.45 -10.51 12.03
C GLU A 248 -11.46 -10.41 10.87
N GLY A 249 -12.21 -9.29 10.79
CA GLY A 249 -13.01 -8.93 9.61
C GLY A 249 -14.54 -8.96 9.80
N ALA A 250 -15.09 -7.78 10.04
CA ALA A 250 -16.49 -7.34 10.01
C ALA A 250 -17.57 -8.28 9.41
N LEU A 251 -18.32 -8.96 10.27
CA LEU A 251 -19.76 -9.25 10.07
C LEU A 251 -20.58 -8.41 11.06
N PRO A 252 -21.89 -8.19 10.83
CA PRO A 252 -22.72 -7.39 11.72
C PRO A 252 -22.58 -7.86 13.18
N HIS A 253 -22.45 -6.89 14.09
CA HIS A 253 -22.27 -7.10 15.54
C HIS A 253 -23.26 -8.09 16.18
N GLU A 254 -24.38 -8.40 15.52
CA GLU A 254 -25.40 -9.35 15.98
C GLU A 254 -24.95 -10.82 15.98
N PHE A 255 -23.82 -11.16 15.35
CA PHE A 255 -23.35 -12.57 15.22
C PHE A 255 -22.04 -12.89 15.95
N MET A 256 -21.50 -11.96 16.75
CA MET A 256 -20.10 -12.00 17.22
C MET A 256 -19.96 -11.95 18.76
N GLU A 257 -20.66 -12.83 19.48
CA GLU A 257 -20.30 -13.09 20.88
C GLU A 257 -20.12 -14.60 21.16
N GLY A 258 -18.91 -14.95 21.61
CA GLY A 258 -18.67 -16.13 22.45
C GLY A 258 -18.21 -17.40 21.74
N VAL A 259 -16.88 -17.62 21.75
CA VAL A 259 -16.18 -18.91 21.51
C VAL A 259 -16.03 -19.35 20.04
N GLU A 260 -14.76 -19.59 19.65
CA GLU A 260 -14.37 -20.27 18.42
C GLU A 260 -14.97 -21.68 18.38
N GLY A 261 -16.04 -21.86 17.61
CA GLY A 261 -16.68 -23.16 17.51
C GLY A 261 -17.39 -23.39 16.19
N VAL A 262 -17.44 -24.65 15.77
CA VAL A 262 -18.17 -25.09 14.58
C VAL A 262 -19.20 -26.16 14.97
N ALA A 263 -20.41 -26.08 14.42
CA ALA A 263 -21.50 -27.01 14.68
C ALA A 263 -21.72 -28.03 13.53
N GLY A 264 -21.02 -27.87 12.40
CA GLY A 264 -21.20 -28.70 11.23
C GLY A 264 -20.13 -28.52 10.16
N GLY A 265 -20.42 -28.98 8.95
CA GLY A 265 -19.47 -28.91 7.85
C GLY A 265 -20.14 -28.95 6.50
N PHE A 266 -19.31 -29.01 5.46
CA PHE A 266 -19.75 -29.12 4.08
C PHE A 266 -18.81 -30.03 3.30
N ILE A 267 -19.37 -30.65 2.25
CA ILE A 267 -18.65 -31.48 1.32
C ILE A 267 -18.54 -30.74 0.00
N TYR A 268 -17.38 -30.76 -0.62
CA TYR A 268 -17.15 -30.09 -1.90
C TYR A 268 -16.23 -30.88 -2.82
N THR A 269 -16.22 -30.49 -4.10
CA THR A 269 -15.29 -30.98 -5.12
C THR A 269 -14.58 -29.81 -5.79
N ILE A 270 -13.35 -30.03 -6.29
CA ILE A 270 -12.60 -29.00 -7.03
C ILE A 270 -13.09 -28.94 -8.48
N GLN A 271 -13.54 -27.78 -8.93
CA GLN A 271 -13.97 -27.57 -10.31
C GLN A 271 -12.74 -27.49 -11.23
N GLU A 272 -12.77 -28.16 -12.39
CA GLU A 272 -11.66 -28.11 -13.37
C GLU A 272 -10.27 -28.49 -12.81
N GLY A 273 -10.24 -29.48 -11.91
CA GLY A 273 -9.03 -29.96 -11.25
C GLY A 273 -7.82 -30.25 -12.16
N ASP A 274 -8.05 -30.79 -13.36
CA ASP A 274 -6.98 -31.07 -14.32
C ASP A 274 -6.31 -29.78 -14.83
N ALA A 275 -7.08 -28.69 -14.99
CA ALA A 275 -6.55 -27.38 -15.37
C ALA A 275 -5.70 -26.77 -14.24
N LEU A 276 -6.17 -26.89 -13.00
CA LEU A 276 -5.39 -26.51 -11.81
C LEU A 276 -4.06 -27.26 -11.75
N LEU A 277 -4.08 -28.59 -11.93
CA LEU A 277 -2.87 -29.41 -11.89
C LEU A 277 -1.90 -29.01 -12.99
N LYS A 278 -2.39 -28.81 -14.22
CA LYS A 278 -1.56 -28.31 -15.34
C LYS A 278 -0.92 -26.96 -15.02
N ASN A 279 -1.68 -26.04 -14.42
CA ASN A 279 -1.18 -24.73 -13.99
C ASN A 279 -0.09 -24.86 -12.92
N LEU A 280 -0.28 -25.72 -11.90
CA LEU A 280 0.70 -25.98 -10.85
C LEU A 280 1.98 -26.64 -11.41
N HIS A 281 1.85 -27.58 -12.35
CA HIS A 281 2.99 -28.23 -13.00
C HIS A 281 3.84 -27.26 -13.84
N SER A 282 3.20 -26.27 -14.47
CA SER A 282 3.90 -25.27 -15.31
C SER A 282 4.43 -24.07 -14.52
N ARG A 283 4.03 -23.91 -13.25
CA ARG A 283 4.45 -22.80 -12.37
C ARG A 283 5.97 -22.62 -12.26
N PRO A 284 6.80 -23.67 -12.05
CA PRO A 284 8.25 -23.48 -11.94
C PRO A 284 8.86 -22.84 -13.19
N ARG A 285 8.36 -23.21 -14.39
CA ARG A 285 8.84 -22.62 -15.64
C ARG A 285 8.40 -21.18 -15.79
N ARG A 286 7.12 -20.88 -15.53
CA ARG A 286 6.59 -19.51 -15.58
C ARG A 286 7.31 -18.58 -14.62
N LEU A 287 7.63 -19.05 -13.41
CA LEU A 287 8.37 -18.26 -12.43
C LEU A 287 9.76 -17.88 -12.95
N LEU A 288 10.49 -18.81 -13.58
CA LEU A 288 11.79 -18.52 -14.19
C LEU A 288 11.70 -17.52 -15.34
N ASP A 289 10.73 -17.73 -16.25
CA ASP A 289 10.52 -16.83 -17.38
C ASP A 289 10.10 -15.42 -16.90
N HIS A 290 9.26 -15.34 -15.87
CA HIS A 290 8.83 -14.08 -15.25
C HIS A 290 9.96 -13.33 -14.57
N ILE A 291 10.81 -14.01 -13.78
CA ILE A 291 11.98 -13.38 -13.16
C ILE A 291 12.94 -12.83 -14.23
N SER A 292 13.14 -13.55 -15.34
CA SER A 292 13.93 -13.04 -16.47
C SER A 292 13.34 -11.75 -17.03
N ASN A 293 12.02 -11.70 -17.25
CA ASN A 293 11.34 -10.50 -17.75
C ASN A 293 11.43 -9.33 -16.75
N LEU A 294 11.40 -9.60 -15.45
CA LEU A 294 11.58 -8.55 -14.42
C LEU A 294 12.98 -7.92 -14.49
N HIS A 295 14.02 -8.73 -14.72
CA HIS A 295 15.37 -8.21 -14.90
C HIS A 295 15.53 -7.36 -16.17
N GLU A 296 14.84 -7.73 -17.26
CA GLU A 296 14.79 -6.89 -18.47
C GLU A 296 14.05 -5.57 -18.21
N GLU A 297 12.94 -5.62 -17.46
CA GLU A 297 12.21 -4.42 -17.03
C GLU A 297 13.06 -3.50 -16.14
N ASP A 298 13.82 -4.07 -15.18
CA ASP A 298 14.76 -3.31 -14.34
C ASP A 298 15.77 -2.55 -15.20
N ALA A 299 16.40 -3.22 -16.17
CA ALA A 299 17.40 -2.60 -17.03
C ALA A 299 16.83 -1.44 -17.88
N LEU A 300 15.61 -1.62 -18.43
CA LEU A 300 14.93 -0.58 -19.20
C LEU A 300 14.55 0.63 -18.32
N LEU A 301 14.13 0.38 -17.08
CA LEU A 301 13.82 1.45 -16.12
C LEU A 301 15.07 2.22 -15.67
N GLU A 302 16.20 1.54 -15.49
CA GLU A 302 17.49 2.18 -15.18
C GLU A 302 17.96 3.10 -16.33
N GLU A 303 17.82 2.63 -17.58
CA GLU A 303 18.10 3.44 -18.77
C GLU A 303 17.17 4.66 -18.84
N GLU A 304 15.86 4.45 -18.69
CA GLU A 304 14.86 5.53 -18.69
C GLU A 304 15.14 6.57 -17.60
N SER A 305 15.43 6.12 -16.38
CA SER A 305 15.73 7.02 -15.26
C SER A 305 17.00 7.83 -15.51
N SER A 306 18.02 7.22 -16.12
CA SER A 306 19.29 7.89 -16.44
C SER A 306 19.12 8.92 -17.56
N LEU A 307 18.20 8.67 -18.50
CA LEU A 307 17.95 9.55 -19.63
C LEU A 307 17.17 10.81 -19.25
N TYR A 308 16.13 10.67 -18.40
CA TYR A 308 15.17 11.75 -18.16
C TYR A 308 15.30 12.45 -16.79
N ASP A 309 15.94 11.83 -15.79
CA ASP A 309 16.01 12.35 -14.41
C ASP A 309 14.64 12.82 -13.88
N ASP A 310 13.57 12.10 -14.22
CA ASP A 310 12.20 12.41 -13.82
C ASP A 310 11.53 11.27 -13.03
N ILE A 311 12.28 10.21 -12.70
CA ILE A 311 11.78 9.06 -11.94
C ILE A 311 12.30 9.12 -10.48
N VAL A 312 11.42 8.79 -9.54
CA VAL A 312 11.75 8.51 -8.15
C VAL A 312 11.38 7.05 -7.87
N PHE A 313 12.39 6.22 -7.69
CA PHE A 313 12.21 4.87 -7.18
C PHE A 313 11.98 4.89 -5.67
N VAL A 314 10.86 4.31 -5.23
CA VAL A 314 10.53 4.17 -3.81
C VAL A 314 10.56 2.70 -3.41
N ASP A 315 11.06 2.42 -2.20
CA ASP A 315 11.32 1.06 -1.71
C ASP A 315 10.02 0.30 -1.39
N VAL A 316 9.35 -0.20 -2.43
CA VAL A 316 8.13 -1.02 -2.38
C VAL A 316 8.11 -1.99 -3.56
N VAL A 317 7.43 -3.12 -3.38
CA VAL A 317 7.06 -4.00 -4.49
C VAL A 317 5.91 -3.36 -5.25
N ASP A 318 6.08 -3.13 -6.55
CA ASP A 318 5.14 -2.39 -7.37
C ASP A 318 3.92 -3.23 -7.75
N THR A 319 2.88 -3.13 -6.92
CA THR A 319 1.57 -3.74 -7.15
C THR A 319 0.47 -2.76 -6.80
N TYR A 320 -0.74 -3.01 -7.29
CA TYR A 320 -1.89 -2.15 -7.02
C TYR A 320 -2.15 -2.01 -5.51
N ARG A 321 -2.10 -3.11 -4.74
CA ARG A 321 -2.28 -3.08 -3.27
C ARG A 321 -1.20 -2.28 -2.53
N ASN A 322 -0.03 -2.07 -3.12
CA ASN A 322 1.07 -1.33 -2.53
C ASN A 322 1.15 0.14 -2.96
N VAL A 323 0.23 0.62 -3.81
CA VAL A 323 0.19 2.03 -4.23
C VAL A 323 0.11 3.02 -3.05
N PRO A 324 -0.64 2.77 -1.96
CA PRO A 324 -0.60 3.65 -0.78
C PRO A 324 0.79 3.75 -0.14
N ALA A 325 1.51 2.62 -0.04
CA ALA A 325 2.87 2.59 0.49
C ALA A 325 3.85 3.32 -0.44
N LYS A 326 3.67 3.15 -1.77
CA LYS A 326 4.40 3.88 -2.81
C LYS A 326 4.27 5.40 -2.60
N LEU A 327 3.05 5.88 -2.40
CA LEU A 327 2.78 7.31 -2.18
C LEU A 327 3.36 7.82 -0.85
N LEU A 328 3.23 7.09 0.25
CA LEU A 328 3.85 7.47 1.54
C LEU A 328 5.37 7.59 1.45
N ASN A 329 6.02 6.66 0.74
CA ASN A 329 7.46 6.72 0.53
C ASN A 329 7.86 7.89 -0.38
N PHE A 330 7.01 8.26 -1.36
CA PHE A 330 7.22 9.48 -2.14
C PHE A 330 7.13 10.72 -1.26
N TYR A 331 6.15 10.84 -0.36
CA TYR A 331 6.06 11.98 0.57
C TYR A 331 7.31 12.12 1.45
N LYS A 332 7.87 11.01 1.95
CA LYS A 332 9.17 11.04 2.66
C LYS A 332 10.26 11.62 1.76
N TRP A 333 10.41 11.08 0.55
CA TRP A 333 11.42 11.54 -0.39
C TRP A 333 11.26 13.04 -0.69
N THR A 334 10.03 13.51 -0.95
CA THR A 334 9.74 14.92 -1.24
C THR A 334 10.16 15.82 -0.08
N VAL A 335 9.78 15.46 1.15
CA VAL A 335 10.12 16.22 2.37
C VAL A 335 11.62 16.25 2.63
N GLU A 336 12.33 15.16 2.37
CA GLU A 336 13.77 15.04 2.64
C GLU A 336 14.64 15.74 1.59
N THR A 337 14.17 15.85 0.34
CA THR A 337 15.00 16.27 -0.80
C THR A 337 14.61 17.61 -1.41
N THR A 338 13.38 18.09 -1.17
CA THR A 338 12.84 19.28 -1.83
C THR A 338 12.27 20.29 -0.86
N SER A 339 12.36 21.58 -1.23
CA SER A 339 11.62 22.66 -0.59
C SER A 339 10.44 23.02 -1.47
N PHE A 340 9.22 23.01 -0.92
CA PHE A 340 8.01 23.23 -1.71
C PHE A 340 6.85 23.79 -0.89
N ASP A 341 5.85 24.38 -1.56
CA ASP A 341 4.64 24.90 -0.91
C ASP A 341 3.46 23.92 -1.00
N LEU A 342 3.25 23.29 -2.16
CA LEU A 342 2.13 22.38 -2.42
C LEU A 342 2.60 21.09 -3.08
N LEU A 343 1.84 20.02 -2.87
CA LEU A 343 2.01 18.77 -3.60
C LEU A 343 0.74 18.44 -4.38
N LEU A 344 0.88 18.20 -5.67
CA LEU A 344 -0.16 17.67 -6.54
C LEU A 344 0.11 16.20 -6.80
N LYS A 345 -0.89 15.34 -6.55
CA LYS A 345 -0.86 13.93 -6.94
C LYS A 345 -1.71 13.73 -8.19
N THR A 346 -1.26 12.91 -9.13
CA THR A 346 -2.02 12.40 -10.28
C THR A 346 -1.53 11.00 -10.67
N ASP A 347 -2.24 10.33 -11.57
CA ASP A 347 -1.83 9.04 -12.15
C ASP A 347 -1.32 9.24 -13.59
N ASP A 348 -0.61 8.23 -14.12
CA ASP A 348 0.02 8.29 -15.45
C ASP A 348 -0.96 8.11 -16.62
N ASP A 349 -2.19 7.68 -16.34
CA ASP A 349 -3.31 7.55 -17.27
C ASP A 349 -4.29 8.74 -17.21
N CYS A 350 -3.88 9.85 -16.59
CA CYS A 350 -4.70 11.05 -16.42
C CYS A 350 -4.32 12.18 -17.38
N TYR A 351 -5.34 12.82 -17.96
CA TYR A 351 -5.19 14.18 -18.49
C TYR A 351 -5.05 15.16 -17.31
N ILE A 352 -4.17 16.15 -17.42
CA ILE A 352 -4.02 17.20 -16.40
C ILE A 352 -3.64 18.57 -16.96
N ASP A 353 -4.46 19.59 -16.75
CA ASP A 353 -4.19 20.98 -17.16
C ASP A 353 -3.54 21.78 -16.01
N LEU A 354 -2.20 21.72 -15.93
CA LEU A 354 -1.45 22.41 -14.88
C LEU A 354 -1.60 23.93 -14.91
N GLU A 355 -1.78 24.55 -16.07
CA GLU A 355 -2.01 26.00 -16.14
C GLU A 355 -3.35 26.37 -15.48
N ALA A 356 -4.40 25.62 -15.80
CA ALA A 356 -5.71 25.80 -15.18
C ALA A 356 -5.68 25.53 -13.66
N VAL A 357 -4.91 24.55 -13.21
CA VAL A 357 -4.68 24.27 -11.77
C VAL A 357 -4.04 25.49 -11.10
N PHE A 358 -2.96 26.03 -11.65
CA PHE A 358 -2.26 27.19 -11.07
C PHE A 358 -3.13 28.45 -11.02
N ASN A 359 -3.85 28.73 -12.11
CA ASN A 359 -4.79 29.85 -12.16
C ASN A 359 -5.86 29.73 -11.06
N ARG A 360 -6.35 28.52 -10.80
CA ARG A 360 -7.33 28.27 -9.73
C ARG A 360 -6.75 28.35 -8.32
N ILE A 361 -5.51 27.90 -8.09
CA ILE A 361 -4.82 28.06 -6.80
C ILE A 361 -4.76 29.54 -6.44
N ALA A 362 -4.37 30.39 -7.40
CA ALA A 362 -4.33 31.83 -7.22
C ALA A 362 -5.72 32.44 -6.99
N LEU A 363 -6.72 32.07 -7.81
CA LEU A 363 -8.09 32.59 -7.68
C LEU A 363 -8.78 32.21 -6.36
N LYS A 364 -8.50 31.01 -5.84
CA LYS A 364 -9.09 30.50 -4.60
C LYS A 364 -8.29 30.86 -3.35
N ASN A 365 -7.13 31.52 -3.49
CA ASN A 365 -6.16 31.77 -2.41
C ASN A 365 -5.84 30.48 -1.64
N LEU A 366 -5.38 29.45 -2.38
CA LEU A 366 -4.98 28.15 -1.81
C LEU A 366 -3.49 28.13 -1.46
N ASP A 367 -3.09 29.02 -0.54
CA ASP A 367 -1.72 29.20 -0.05
C ASP A 367 -1.59 28.99 1.46
N GLY A 368 -2.71 28.70 2.14
CA GLY A 368 -2.76 28.42 3.58
C GLY A 368 -2.35 26.99 3.96
N PRO A 369 -2.16 26.71 5.27
CA PRO A 369 -1.90 25.36 5.76
C PRO A 369 -3.18 24.51 5.85
N ASN A 370 -2.99 23.21 6.05
CA ASN A 370 -4.02 22.21 6.34
C ASN A 370 -5.22 22.20 5.37
N PHE A 371 -4.95 22.16 4.05
CA PHE A 371 -6.01 22.00 3.06
C PHE A 371 -5.78 20.82 2.11
N TRP A 372 -6.90 20.30 1.62
CA TRP A 372 -6.96 19.28 0.59
C TRP A 372 -7.97 19.68 -0.48
N TRP A 373 -7.49 19.87 -1.71
CA TRP A 373 -8.28 20.35 -2.84
C TRP A 373 -8.40 19.27 -3.91
N GLY A 374 -9.64 18.93 -4.29
CA GLY A 374 -9.96 17.90 -5.25
C GLY A 374 -11.47 17.70 -5.37
N ASN A 375 -11.89 16.59 -5.98
CA ASN A 375 -13.30 16.17 -6.01
C ASN A 375 -13.48 14.99 -5.04
N PHE A 376 -14.38 15.12 -4.06
CA PHE A 376 -14.50 14.16 -2.96
C PHE A 376 -15.70 13.23 -3.11
N ARG A 377 -15.46 11.92 -2.93
CA ARG A 377 -16.51 10.93 -2.66
C ARG A 377 -16.83 10.94 -1.17
N LEU A 378 -18.12 10.88 -0.83
CA LEU A 378 -18.62 10.92 0.55
C LEU A 378 -19.46 9.66 0.82
N ASN A 379 -19.34 9.10 2.02
CA ASN A 379 -20.11 7.93 2.47
C ASN A 379 -20.09 6.77 1.46
N TRP A 380 -18.93 6.55 0.82
CA TRP A 380 -18.76 5.46 -0.12
C TRP A 380 -18.75 4.14 0.62
N ALA A 381 -19.58 3.19 0.20
CA ALA A 381 -19.65 1.87 0.80
C ALA A 381 -18.33 1.12 0.61
N VAL A 382 -17.93 0.34 1.61
CA VAL A 382 -16.72 -0.47 1.55
C VAL A 382 -17.02 -1.73 0.75
N ASP A 383 -16.42 -1.85 -0.42
CA ASP A 383 -16.50 -3.07 -1.24
C ASP A 383 -15.81 -4.22 -0.48
N ARG A 384 -16.49 -5.36 -0.31
CA ARG A 384 -15.90 -6.54 0.33
C ARG A 384 -15.46 -7.60 -0.68
N THR A 385 -15.50 -7.32 -1.99
CA THR A 385 -15.06 -8.19 -3.08
C THR A 385 -14.66 -7.38 -4.31
N GLY A 386 -14.27 -8.12 -5.35
CA GLY A 386 -13.79 -7.56 -6.59
C GLY A 386 -12.44 -6.87 -6.41
N LYS A 387 -12.09 -6.06 -7.41
CA LYS A 387 -10.85 -5.28 -7.41
C LYS A 387 -10.70 -4.40 -6.17
N TRP A 388 -11.79 -3.79 -5.73
CA TRP A 388 -11.78 -2.79 -4.66
C TRP A 388 -12.00 -3.36 -3.26
N GLN A 389 -11.98 -4.69 -3.12
CA GLN A 389 -12.13 -5.41 -1.85
C GLN A 389 -11.25 -4.85 -0.73
N GLU A 390 -11.86 -4.53 0.41
CA GLU A 390 -11.20 -4.22 1.68
C GLU A 390 -11.84 -5.00 2.82
N LEU A 391 -11.08 -5.94 3.41
CA LEU A 391 -11.58 -6.82 4.47
C LEU A 391 -11.21 -6.32 5.86
N GLU A 392 -10.17 -5.52 5.97
CA GLU A 392 -9.61 -5.13 7.27
C GLU A 392 -10.16 -3.80 7.77
N TYR A 393 -10.87 -3.04 6.93
CA TYR A 393 -11.52 -1.80 7.35
C TYR A 393 -12.86 -2.10 8.06
N PRO A 394 -13.03 -1.69 9.34
CA PRO A 394 -14.14 -2.16 10.17
C PRO A 394 -15.47 -1.46 9.89
N SER A 395 -15.46 -0.25 9.35
CA SER A 395 -16.69 0.51 9.08
C SER A 395 -17.32 0.07 7.75
N PRO A 396 -18.66 0.16 7.60
CA PRO A 396 -19.34 -0.13 6.33
C PRO A 396 -19.12 0.94 5.25
N ALA A 397 -18.65 2.13 5.64
CA ALA A 397 -18.38 3.23 4.71
C ALA A 397 -17.08 3.94 5.04
N TYR A 398 -16.39 4.40 4.00
CA TYR A 398 -15.15 5.16 4.12
C TYR A 398 -15.40 6.61 4.53
N PRO A 399 -14.42 7.26 5.22
CA PRO A 399 -14.38 8.70 5.33
C PRO A 399 -14.26 9.33 3.93
N ALA A 400 -14.45 10.65 3.85
CA ALA A 400 -14.32 11.34 2.58
C ALA A 400 -12.91 11.17 1.98
N PHE A 401 -12.85 10.82 0.70
CA PHE A 401 -11.60 10.74 -0.06
C PHE A 401 -11.71 11.45 -1.41
N ALA A 402 -10.60 12.02 -1.89
CA ALA A 402 -10.53 12.61 -3.21
C ALA A 402 -10.49 11.52 -4.28
N CYS A 403 -11.07 11.79 -5.46
CA CYS A 403 -11.00 10.90 -6.60
C CYS A 403 -9.55 10.68 -7.07
N GLY A 404 -9.27 9.48 -7.59
CA GLY A 404 -7.92 9.07 -7.98
C GLY A 404 -7.25 9.92 -9.07
N SER A 405 -8.05 10.61 -9.90
CA SER A 405 -7.58 11.44 -11.01
C SER A 405 -6.67 12.61 -10.60
N GLY A 406 -6.71 13.01 -9.34
CA GLY A 406 -5.73 13.91 -8.76
C GLY A 406 -6.29 14.84 -7.70
N TYR A 407 -5.37 15.42 -6.92
CA TYR A 407 -5.67 16.38 -5.88
C TYR A 407 -4.42 17.18 -5.49
N VAL A 408 -4.62 18.30 -4.78
CA VAL A 408 -3.56 19.13 -4.22
C VAL A 408 -3.66 19.15 -2.69
N ILE A 409 -2.54 19.00 -2.02
CA ILE A 409 -2.42 19.08 -0.55
C ILE A 409 -1.34 20.07 -0.13
N SER A 410 -1.57 20.72 1.01
CA SER A 410 -0.61 21.66 1.57
C SER A 410 0.63 20.97 2.14
N ARG A 411 1.77 21.68 2.14
CA ARG A 411 3.05 21.17 2.64
C ARG A 411 2.96 20.53 4.04
N ASP A 412 2.27 21.16 4.97
CA ASP A 412 2.16 20.67 6.35
C ASP A 412 1.49 19.29 6.44
N ILE A 413 0.52 19.00 5.57
CA ILE A 413 -0.09 17.67 5.44
C ILE A 413 0.93 16.66 4.92
N VAL A 414 1.69 17.02 3.88
CA VAL A 414 2.74 16.13 3.33
C VAL A 414 3.78 15.81 4.40
N HIS A 415 4.21 16.80 5.19
CA HIS A 415 5.12 16.60 6.32
C HIS A 415 4.54 15.67 7.38
N TRP A 416 3.26 15.82 7.73
CA TRP A 416 2.61 14.93 8.70
C TRP A 416 2.53 13.50 8.19
N LEU A 417 2.14 13.30 6.92
CA LEU A 417 2.04 11.98 6.29
C LEU A 417 3.43 11.31 6.20
N ALA A 418 4.45 12.04 5.76
CA ALA A 418 5.82 11.57 5.72
C ALA A 418 6.33 11.15 7.11
N GLY A 419 6.10 11.99 8.13
CA GLY A 419 6.53 11.74 9.51
C GLY A 419 5.81 10.58 10.20
N ASN A 420 4.58 10.26 9.77
CA ASN A 420 3.76 9.18 10.35
C ASN A 420 3.65 7.93 9.49
N SER A 421 4.22 7.94 8.29
CA SER A 421 4.23 6.84 7.30
C SER A 421 4.46 5.43 7.86
N GLY A 422 5.32 5.24 8.88
CA GLY A 422 5.55 3.93 9.50
C GLY A 422 4.45 3.46 10.47
N ARG A 423 3.46 4.32 10.76
CA ARG A 423 2.33 4.07 11.68
C ARG A 423 0.99 4.05 10.95
N LEU A 424 0.96 4.54 9.71
CA LEU A 424 -0.25 4.62 8.91
C LEU A 424 -0.48 3.27 8.22
N LYS A 425 -1.62 2.64 8.52
CA LYS A 425 -2.05 1.42 7.87
C LYS A 425 -2.46 1.72 6.43
N THR A 426 -1.98 0.92 5.49
CA THR A 426 -2.37 0.96 4.07
C THR A 426 -3.60 0.09 3.85
N TYR A 427 -4.51 0.55 3.01
CA TYR A 427 -5.75 -0.14 2.64
C TYR A 427 -5.78 -0.39 1.13
N GLN A 428 -6.87 -0.98 0.64
CA GLN A 428 -7.01 -1.56 -0.70
C GLN A 428 -6.58 -0.67 -1.88
N GLY A 429 -6.63 0.67 -1.73
CA GLY A 429 -6.26 1.67 -2.74
C GLY A 429 -5.73 2.96 -2.11
N GLU A 430 -5.04 3.78 -2.92
CA GLU A 430 -4.38 5.02 -2.48
C GLU A 430 -5.35 6.10 -2.03
N ASP A 431 -6.38 6.37 -2.82
CA ASP A 431 -7.45 7.32 -2.56
C ASP A 431 -8.18 7.02 -1.24
N VAL A 432 -8.60 5.77 -1.06
CA VAL A 432 -9.23 5.29 0.18
C VAL A 432 -8.28 5.42 1.38
N SER A 433 -7.02 4.99 1.21
CA SER A 433 -6.01 5.11 2.27
C SER A 433 -5.80 6.57 2.68
N MET A 434 -5.70 7.46 1.71
CA MET A 434 -5.60 8.90 1.93
C MET A 434 -6.83 9.44 2.68
N GLY A 435 -8.05 9.03 2.32
CA GLY A 435 -9.25 9.42 3.06
C GLY A 435 -9.22 9.03 4.54
N ILE A 436 -8.76 7.81 4.83
CA ILE A 436 -8.63 7.30 6.20
C ILE A 436 -7.55 8.07 6.98
N TRP A 437 -6.38 8.32 6.38
CA TRP A 437 -5.32 9.10 7.03
C TRP A 437 -5.74 10.55 7.26
N MET A 438 -6.43 11.14 6.30
CA MET A 438 -6.94 12.52 6.36
C MET A 438 -8.05 12.68 7.41
N ALA A 439 -8.76 11.60 7.78
CA ALA A 439 -9.70 11.63 8.90
C ALA A 439 -9.01 11.94 10.24
N ALA A 440 -7.73 11.55 10.40
CA ALA A 440 -6.95 11.88 11.59
C ALA A 440 -6.41 13.32 11.56
N ILE A 441 -6.13 13.86 10.37
CA ILE A 441 -5.61 15.22 10.17
C ILE A 441 -6.73 16.27 10.25
N GLY A 442 -7.89 15.96 9.70
CA GLY A 442 -9.04 16.87 9.61
C GLY A 442 -8.79 18.12 8.76
N PRO A 443 -8.34 18.01 7.49
CA PRO A 443 -8.03 19.16 6.66
C PRO A 443 -9.28 19.90 6.18
N LYS A 444 -9.11 21.18 5.84
CA LYS A 444 -10.14 21.92 5.10
C LYS A 444 -10.22 21.38 3.68
N ARG A 445 -11.32 20.69 3.37
CA ARG A 445 -11.60 20.15 2.04
C ARG A 445 -12.16 21.24 1.13
N TYR A 446 -11.53 21.42 -0.02
CA TYR A 446 -12.02 22.28 -1.09
C TYR A 446 -12.57 21.40 -2.20
N GLN A 447 -13.90 21.33 -2.31
CA GLN A 447 -14.58 20.58 -3.35
C GLN A 447 -14.51 21.32 -4.70
N ASP A 448 -14.05 20.66 -5.75
CA ASP A 448 -14.03 21.20 -7.12
C ASP A 448 -14.32 20.08 -8.12
N SER A 449 -15.47 20.15 -8.78
CA SER A 449 -15.96 19.08 -9.67
C SER A 449 -15.16 18.94 -10.96
N LEU A 450 -14.25 19.87 -11.28
CA LEU A 450 -13.42 19.81 -12.48
C LEU A 450 -12.22 18.87 -12.33
N TRP A 451 -11.97 18.35 -11.14
CA TRP A 451 -11.22 17.10 -10.97
C TRP A 451 -12.19 15.95 -11.26
N LEU A 452 -12.21 15.46 -12.50
CA LEU A 452 -13.22 14.48 -12.90
C LEU A 452 -12.91 13.13 -12.27
N CYS A 453 -13.93 12.47 -11.72
CA CYS A 453 -13.75 11.18 -11.05
C CYS A 453 -13.83 9.98 -12.00
N GLU A 454 -14.38 10.20 -13.19
CA GLU A 454 -14.65 9.19 -14.21
C GLU A 454 -14.13 9.67 -15.55
N LYS A 455 -13.88 8.73 -16.47
CA LYS A 455 -13.41 9.01 -17.83
C LYS A 455 -14.45 9.80 -18.63
N THR A 456 -14.39 11.12 -18.49
CA THR A 456 -15.31 12.07 -19.12
C THR A 456 -14.49 13.26 -19.62
N CYS A 457 -15.01 13.95 -20.64
CA CYS A 457 -14.35 15.14 -21.15
C CYS A 457 -15.27 16.34 -20.96
N GLU A 458 -14.91 17.21 -20.03
CA GLU A 458 -15.65 18.44 -19.71
C GLU A 458 -14.80 19.68 -20.00
N THR A 459 -15.43 20.71 -20.57
CA THR A 459 -14.75 21.99 -20.84
C THR A 459 -14.24 22.60 -19.54
N GLY A 460 -12.95 22.94 -19.53
CA GLY A 460 -12.27 23.49 -18.34
C GLY A 460 -11.92 22.46 -17.26
N MET A 461 -12.01 21.16 -17.55
CA MET A 461 -11.55 20.12 -16.63
C MET A 461 -10.08 20.31 -16.23
N LEU A 462 -9.78 20.06 -14.95
CA LEU A 462 -8.43 20.11 -14.40
C LEU A 462 -7.73 18.77 -14.55
N SER A 463 -8.47 17.69 -14.31
CA SER A 463 -7.99 16.32 -14.53
C SER A 463 -9.12 15.42 -15.03
N SER A 464 -8.75 14.35 -15.73
CA SER A 464 -9.67 13.27 -16.10
C SER A 464 -8.90 11.96 -16.27
N PRO A 465 -9.34 10.83 -15.67
CA PRO A 465 -8.56 9.61 -15.59
C PRO A 465 -8.86 8.57 -16.68
N GLN A 466 -8.12 7.46 -16.67
CA GLN A 466 -8.37 6.22 -17.43
C GLN A 466 -8.22 6.34 -18.96
N TYR A 467 -7.27 7.16 -19.42
CA TYR A 467 -6.97 7.30 -20.84
C TYR A 467 -5.81 6.42 -21.29
N SER A 468 -5.92 5.89 -22.51
CA SER A 468 -4.80 5.24 -23.19
C SER A 468 -3.75 6.28 -23.62
N PRO A 469 -2.52 5.86 -23.94
CA PRO A 469 -1.48 6.74 -24.51
C PRO A 469 -1.98 7.55 -25.72
N GLN A 470 -2.75 6.91 -26.61
CA GLN A 470 -3.27 7.54 -27.83
C GLN A 470 -4.36 8.58 -27.51
N GLU A 471 -5.24 8.28 -26.56
CA GLU A 471 -6.29 9.21 -26.13
C GLU A 471 -5.69 10.43 -25.43
N LEU A 472 -4.72 10.25 -24.53
CA LEU A 472 -4.01 11.37 -23.87
C LEU A 472 -3.33 12.28 -24.89
N THR A 473 -2.66 11.67 -25.88
CA THR A 473 -2.02 12.42 -26.98
C THR A 473 -3.06 13.24 -27.75
N GLN A 474 -4.22 12.65 -28.04
CA GLN A 474 -5.29 13.32 -28.78
C GLN A 474 -5.92 14.48 -27.99
N LEU A 475 -6.17 14.30 -26.69
CA LEU A 475 -6.69 15.36 -25.82
C LEU A 475 -5.74 16.56 -25.76
N TRP A 476 -4.44 16.31 -25.63
CA TRP A 476 -3.44 17.38 -25.60
C TRP A 476 -3.27 18.07 -26.93
N LYS A 477 -3.32 17.32 -28.04
CA LYS A 477 -3.33 17.91 -29.38
C LYS A 477 -4.53 18.84 -29.57
N LEU A 478 -5.73 18.46 -29.10
CA LEU A 478 -6.91 19.32 -29.15
C LEU A 478 -6.75 20.54 -28.25
N LYS A 479 -6.23 20.38 -27.03
CA LYS A 479 -5.93 21.49 -26.12
C LYS A 479 -4.97 22.51 -26.76
N GLU A 480 -3.91 22.06 -27.40
CA GLU A 480 -2.93 22.94 -28.06
C GLU A 480 -3.51 23.66 -29.29
N LEU A 481 -4.31 22.97 -30.10
CA LEU A 481 -4.89 23.54 -31.33
C LEU A 481 -6.08 24.47 -31.05
N CYS A 482 -6.91 24.11 -30.09
CA CYS A 482 -8.26 24.66 -29.93
C CYS A 482 -8.43 25.41 -28.61
N GLY A 483 -7.54 25.23 -27.64
CA GLY A 483 -7.61 25.79 -26.28
C GLY A 483 -8.44 24.95 -25.30
N ASP A 484 -9.12 23.90 -25.80
CA ASP A 484 -9.96 22.99 -25.03
C ASP A 484 -9.73 21.53 -25.49
N PRO A 485 -9.56 20.57 -24.56
CA PRO A 485 -9.28 19.18 -24.89
C PRO A 485 -10.50 18.40 -25.41
N CYS A 486 -11.72 18.92 -25.21
CA CYS A 486 -12.99 18.24 -25.49
C CYS A 486 -13.70 18.79 -26.72
N ARG A 487 -13.43 20.04 -27.10
CA ARG A 487 -14.07 20.72 -28.22
C ARG A 487 -13.07 21.50 -29.05
N CYS A 488 -13.24 21.41 -30.36
CA CYS A 488 -12.56 22.28 -31.31
C CYS A 488 -13.60 22.99 -32.15
N GLU A 489 -14.03 24.17 -31.72
CA GLU A 489 -14.79 25.04 -32.63
C GLU A 489 -13.82 25.53 -33.70
N ALA A 490 -14.13 25.26 -34.97
CA ALA A 490 -13.34 25.78 -36.08
C ALA A 490 -13.25 27.30 -35.90
N ARG A 491 -12.04 27.81 -35.62
CA ARG A 491 -11.81 29.26 -35.59
C ARG A 491 -12.28 29.79 -36.95
N GLY A 492 -13.41 30.49 -36.96
CA GLY A 492 -13.91 31.19 -38.15
C GLY A 492 -12.81 32.11 -38.64
N GLY A 493 -12.38 31.88 -39.88
CA GLY A 493 -11.31 32.62 -40.55
C GLY A 493 -11.68 34.05 -40.88
#